data_AF-A0ABD7PZB9-F1
#
_entry.id   AF-A0ABD7PZB9-F1
#
_cell.length_a   1.000
_cell.length_b   1.000
_cell.length_c   1.000
_cell.angle_alpha   90.00
_cell.angle_beta   90.00
_cell.angle_gamma   90.00
#
_symmetry.space_group_name_H-M   'P 1'
#
loop_
_entity.id
_entity.type
_entity.pdbx_description
1 polymer ?
#
loop_
_entity_poly.entity_id
_entity_poly.type
_entity_poly.pdbx_seq_one_letter_code
_entity_poly.pdbx_strand_id
1 'polypeptide(L)'
;MFHLSPQDIHLAATASNKEEAIQQIAAALTQAGYVSEGYVQGMLNREKQTSTYLGSGIAIPHGTTDTREMVLKTGVKVFQFPQGVEWSEGQRAYVVIGIAARSDEHLALLRQLTHVLSDDSVAQQMAQTTSAEELRSLLMGERSVAAFRFDATMVAIDIAADSLMTLQAINAGRLQQAGAVNAEFVSDVITRAPLNLGQGIWLSDSALGNQASAAAAARPQTPFEVDGEQVGLLLTVAMADAQPEGMLGYLSSLLQNNQAERLLKAADAASLVALLTSDVAEEDSVVSAEFVLRNEHGLHARPGTLLVNTIKKFESQITVTNLDGSGVPANGRSLMKVVALGVKKGHRLRFTANGSDAAQALEAIGQAINDGLGEGA
;
A
#
# COMPACT_ATOMS: atom_id res chain seq x y z
N MET A 1 -15.18 -0.23 -5.49
CA MET A 1 -14.02 0.68 -5.40
C MET A 1 -13.91 1.41 -6.73
N PHE A 2 -13.89 2.74 -6.72
CA PHE A 2 -13.67 3.55 -7.92
C PHE A 2 -12.30 3.21 -8.51
N HIS A 3 -12.26 2.97 -9.82
CA HIS A 3 -11.03 2.65 -10.53
C HIS A 3 -10.79 3.77 -11.55
N LEU A 4 -9.87 4.68 -11.24
CA LEU A 4 -9.43 5.74 -12.15
C LEU A 4 -8.17 5.27 -12.86
N SER A 5 -8.23 5.08 -14.17
CA SER A 5 -7.03 4.76 -14.95
C SER A 5 -6.35 6.05 -15.43
N PRO A 6 -5.00 6.10 -15.56
CA PRO A 6 -4.31 7.25 -16.15
C PRO A 6 -4.85 7.66 -17.54
N GLN A 7 -5.37 6.70 -18.32
CA GLN A 7 -5.97 6.97 -19.64
C GLN A 7 -7.31 7.74 -19.59
N ASP A 8 -7.92 7.87 -18.41
CA ASP A 8 -9.14 8.64 -18.19
C ASP A 8 -8.83 10.09 -17.76
N ILE A 9 -7.55 10.45 -17.67
CA ILE A 9 -7.07 11.76 -17.23
C ILE A 9 -6.54 12.56 -18.41
N HIS A 10 -7.04 13.79 -18.55
CA HIS A 10 -6.66 14.76 -19.57
C HIS A 10 -5.97 15.94 -18.88
N LEU A 11 -4.65 16.05 -19.08
CA LEU A 11 -3.84 17.13 -18.52
C LEU A 11 -3.86 18.37 -19.40
N ALA A 12 -3.54 19.51 -18.80
CA ALA A 12 -3.33 20.78 -19.49
C ALA A 12 -4.48 21.20 -20.44
N ALA A 13 -5.72 20.87 -20.07
CA ALA A 13 -6.90 21.29 -20.80
C ALA A 13 -7.13 22.80 -20.63
N THR A 14 -7.86 23.38 -21.58
CA THR A 14 -8.24 24.79 -21.56
C THR A 14 -9.73 24.92 -21.83
N ALA A 15 -10.40 25.82 -21.11
CA ALA A 15 -11.80 26.16 -21.34
C ALA A 15 -12.01 27.63 -20.93
N SER A 16 -12.77 28.36 -21.72
CA SER A 16 -13.09 29.77 -21.47
C SER A 16 -14.15 29.97 -20.39
N ASN A 17 -14.99 28.96 -20.18
CA ASN A 17 -16.06 28.94 -19.18
C ASN A 17 -16.41 27.49 -18.77
N LYS A 18 -17.24 27.34 -17.74
CA LYS A 18 -17.65 26.03 -17.24
C LYS A 18 -18.47 25.23 -18.25
N GLU A 19 -19.27 25.87 -19.09
CA GLU A 19 -20.07 25.19 -20.11
C GLU A 19 -19.18 24.49 -21.13
N GLU A 20 -18.11 25.15 -21.57
CA GLU A 20 -17.11 24.58 -22.47
C GLU A 20 -16.37 23.41 -21.80
N ALA A 21 -15.98 23.56 -20.52
CA ALA A 21 -15.37 22.46 -19.77
C ALA A 21 -16.31 21.24 -19.68
N ILE A 22 -17.59 21.46 -19.37
CA ILE A 22 -18.62 20.41 -19.33
C ILE A 22 -18.79 19.74 -20.70
N GLN A 23 -18.77 20.51 -21.79
CA GLN A 23 -18.88 19.98 -23.16
C GLN A 23 -17.68 19.08 -23.53
N GLN A 24 -16.45 19.50 -23.22
CA GLN A 24 -15.25 18.70 -23.47
C GLN A 24 -15.30 17.37 -22.73
N ILE A 25 -15.70 17.40 -21.46
CA ILE A 25 -15.80 16.23 -20.61
C ILE A 25 -16.90 15.29 -21.09
N ALA A 26 -18.08 15.82 -21.43
CA ALA A 26 -19.19 15.03 -21.97
C ALA A 26 -18.82 14.37 -23.31
N ALA A 27 -18.06 15.05 -24.17
CA ALA A 27 -17.54 14.48 -25.40
C ALA A 27 -16.58 13.32 -25.12
N ALA A 28 -15.67 13.46 -24.15
CA ALA A 28 -14.76 12.38 -23.75
C ALA A 28 -15.50 11.16 -23.15
N LEU A 29 -16.55 11.40 -22.35
CA LEU A 29 -17.43 10.33 -21.84
C LEU A 29 -18.14 9.59 -23.00
N THR A 30 -18.63 10.34 -23.98
CA THR A 30 -19.32 9.79 -25.17
C THR A 30 -18.35 8.97 -26.03
N GLN A 31 -17.15 9.50 -26.29
CA GLN A 31 -16.11 8.84 -27.08
C GLN A 31 -15.62 7.54 -26.44
N ALA A 32 -15.52 7.49 -25.11
CA ALA A 32 -15.20 6.26 -24.37
C ALA A 32 -16.37 5.25 -24.31
N GLY A 33 -17.54 5.64 -24.83
CA GLY A 33 -18.77 4.86 -24.85
C GLY A 33 -19.44 4.76 -23.48
N TYR A 34 -19.09 5.61 -22.50
CA TYR A 34 -19.73 5.62 -21.19
C TYR A 34 -21.17 6.10 -21.27
N VAL A 35 -21.45 7.02 -22.20
CA VAL A 35 -22.77 7.62 -22.40
C VAL A 35 -23.13 7.71 -23.88
N SER A 36 -24.42 7.79 -24.19
CA SER A 36 -24.95 8.09 -25.51
C SER A 36 -24.82 9.58 -25.87
N GLU A 37 -24.89 9.89 -27.16
CA GLU A 37 -24.99 11.28 -27.63
C GLU A 37 -26.15 12.03 -26.95
N GLY A 38 -25.94 13.31 -26.66
CA GLY A 38 -26.92 14.16 -25.97
C GLY A 38 -26.79 14.19 -24.44
N TYR A 39 -26.00 13.30 -23.82
CA TYR A 39 -25.77 13.31 -22.36
C TYR A 39 -25.25 14.65 -21.82
N VAL A 40 -24.51 15.40 -22.65
CA VAL A 40 -24.04 16.76 -22.36
C VAL A 40 -25.16 17.70 -21.91
N GLN A 41 -26.36 17.57 -22.47
CA GLN A 41 -27.50 18.40 -22.10
C GLN A 41 -27.95 18.12 -20.67
N GLY A 42 -27.90 16.85 -20.24
CA GLY A 42 -28.15 16.47 -18.86
C GLY A 42 -27.14 17.10 -17.89
N MET A 43 -25.85 17.07 -18.24
CA MET A 43 -24.80 17.69 -17.43
C MET A 43 -24.98 19.20 -17.29
N LEU A 44 -25.28 19.89 -18.40
CA LEU A 44 -25.55 21.33 -18.41
C LEU A 44 -26.81 21.69 -17.61
N ASN A 45 -27.88 20.89 -17.73
CA ASN A 45 -29.11 21.10 -16.97
C ASN A 45 -28.87 20.89 -15.46
N ARG A 46 -28.08 19.88 -15.09
CA ARG A 46 -27.71 19.62 -13.70
C ARG A 46 -26.92 20.77 -13.08
N GLU A 47 -25.97 21.33 -13.82
CA GLU A 47 -25.18 22.48 -13.38
C GLU A 47 -26.04 23.74 -13.19
N LYS A 48 -27.07 23.95 -14.02
CA LYS A 48 -28.01 25.08 -13.88
C LYS A 48 -28.88 25.00 -12.62
N GLN A 49 -29.16 23.81 -12.11
CA GLN A 49 -29.97 23.64 -10.90
C GLN A 49 -29.19 24.06 -9.66
N THR A 50 -27.94 23.60 -9.55
CA THR A 50 -27.04 23.91 -8.44
C THR A 50 -25.62 23.62 -8.90
N SER A 51 -24.68 24.49 -8.53
CA SER A 51 -23.28 24.30 -8.88
C SER A 51 -22.75 22.94 -8.45
N THR A 52 -21.99 22.29 -9.33
CA THR A 52 -21.31 21.02 -9.04
C THR A 52 -19.89 21.23 -8.48
N TYR A 53 -19.55 22.44 -8.08
CA TYR A 53 -18.31 22.73 -7.34
C TYR A 53 -18.36 22.11 -5.94
N LEU A 54 -17.26 21.49 -5.52
CA LEU A 54 -17.17 20.79 -4.24
C LEU A 54 -16.30 21.48 -3.19
N GLY A 55 -15.41 22.39 -3.60
CA GLY A 55 -14.34 22.91 -2.76
C GLY A 55 -12.95 22.58 -3.32
N SER A 56 -11.93 23.25 -2.78
CA SER A 56 -10.50 23.01 -3.06
C SER A 56 -10.16 22.81 -4.56
N GLY A 57 -10.79 23.61 -5.42
CA GLY A 57 -10.51 23.59 -6.85
C GLY A 57 -11.13 22.43 -7.64
N ILE A 58 -12.09 21.67 -7.07
CA ILE A 58 -12.70 20.51 -7.74
C ILE A 58 -14.17 20.77 -8.11
N ALA A 59 -14.57 20.35 -9.32
CA ALA A 59 -15.97 20.24 -9.74
C ALA A 59 -16.32 18.84 -10.26
N ILE A 60 -17.56 18.40 -10.07
CA ILE A 60 -18.04 17.06 -10.45
C ILE A 60 -19.31 17.08 -11.33
N PRO A 61 -19.26 17.60 -12.56
CA PRO A 61 -20.43 17.64 -13.42
C PRO A 61 -20.92 16.22 -13.77
N HIS A 62 -22.22 16.02 -13.70
CA HIS A 62 -22.91 14.74 -13.94
C HIS A 62 -24.30 14.99 -14.50
N GLY A 63 -24.91 13.97 -15.13
CA GLY A 63 -26.24 14.08 -15.72
C GLY A 63 -27.37 14.17 -14.69
N THR A 64 -28.56 14.55 -15.15
CA THR A 64 -29.81 14.51 -14.37
C THR A 64 -30.41 13.10 -14.35
N THR A 65 -31.42 12.90 -13.49
CA THR A 65 -32.23 11.65 -13.45
C THR A 65 -32.79 11.28 -14.82
N ASP A 66 -33.20 12.27 -15.60
CA ASP A 66 -33.86 12.08 -16.90
C ASP A 66 -32.90 11.63 -18.01
N THR A 67 -31.59 11.73 -17.76
CA THR A 67 -30.54 11.28 -18.68
C THR A 67 -29.89 9.96 -18.24
N ARG A 68 -30.43 9.30 -17.19
CA ARG A 68 -29.87 8.03 -16.69
C ARG A 68 -29.87 6.91 -17.71
N GLU A 69 -30.90 6.84 -18.56
CA GLU A 69 -31.00 5.82 -19.61
C GLU A 69 -29.91 5.99 -20.68
N MET A 70 -29.33 7.19 -20.81
CA MET A 70 -28.23 7.48 -21.72
C MET A 70 -26.87 7.01 -21.17
N VAL A 71 -26.78 6.56 -19.91
CA VAL A 71 -25.53 6.02 -19.35
C VAL A 71 -25.39 4.56 -19.77
N LEU A 72 -24.49 4.28 -20.72
CA LEU A 72 -24.25 2.93 -21.24
C LEU A 72 -23.45 2.09 -20.24
N LYS A 73 -22.41 2.67 -19.65
CA LYS A 73 -21.53 2.04 -18.65
C LYS A 73 -21.06 3.11 -17.65
N THR A 74 -20.97 2.73 -16.38
CA THR A 74 -20.42 3.62 -15.36
C THR A 74 -18.96 3.91 -15.66
N GLY A 75 -18.56 5.17 -15.56
CA GLY A 75 -17.21 5.61 -15.87
C GLY A 75 -17.03 7.09 -15.57
N VAL A 76 -15.77 7.52 -15.59
CA VAL A 76 -15.40 8.91 -15.36
C VAL A 76 -14.40 9.40 -16.39
N LYS A 77 -14.33 10.72 -16.54
CA LYS A 77 -13.24 11.41 -17.23
C LYS A 77 -12.79 12.59 -16.38
N VAL A 78 -11.49 12.75 -16.21
CA VAL A 78 -10.89 13.79 -15.38
C VAL A 78 -10.16 14.76 -16.28
N PHE A 79 -10.41 16.05 -16.12
CA PHE A 79 -9.75 17.11 -16.85
C PHE A 79 -9.08 18.06 -15.87
N GLN A 80 -7.79 18.32 -16.09
CA GLN A 80 -7.03 19.34 -15.39
C GLN A 80 -6.99 20.60 -16.23
N PHE A 81 -7.35 21.73 -15.63
CA PHE A 81 -7.27 23.07 -16.20
C PHE A 81 -6.27 23.90 -15.38
N PRO A 82 -4.98 24.01 -15.80
CA PRO A 82 -3.95 24.66 -15.00
C PRO A 82 -4.24 26.14 -14.68
N GLN A 83 -4.88 26.86 -15.59
CA GLN A 83 -5.31 28.26 -15.39
C GLN A 83 -6.62 28.38 -14.58
N GLY A 84 -7.26 27.24 -14.32
CA GLY A 84 -8.56 27.11 -13.69
C GLY A 84 -9.71 27.67 -14.53
N VAL A 85 -10.90 27.14 -14.31
CA VAL A 85 -12.15 27.58 -14.92
C VAL A 85 -13.03 28.17 -13.82
N GLU A 86 -13.54 29.38 -14.02
CA GLU A 86 -14.50 29.96 -13.09
C GLU A 86 -15.80 29.14 -13.12
N TRP A 87 -16.19 28.60 -11.97
CA TRP A 87 -17.30 27.65 -11.85
C TRP A 87 -18.54 28.29 -11.21
N SER A 88 -18.31 29.16 -10.23
CA SER A 88 -19.29 30.06 -9.64
C SER A 88 -18.56 31.33 -9.14
N GLU A 89 -19.30 32.33 -8.66
CA GLU A 89 -18.72 33.59 -8.19
C GLU A 89 -17.64 33.36 -7.13
N GLY A 90 -16.39 33.70 -7.47
CA GLY A 90 -15.23 33.52 -6.59
C GLY A 90 -14.73 32.07 -6.45
N GLN A 91 -15.34 31.10 -7.12
CA GLN A 91 -14.95 29.69 -7.08
C GLN A 91 -14.35 29.24 -8.42
N ARG A 92 -13.08 28.86 -8.40
CA ARG A 92 -12.34 28.39 -9.57
C ARG A 92 -12.06 26.88 -9.44
N ALA A 93 -12.34 26.13 -10.50
CA ALA A 93 -12.05 24.71 -10.60
C ALA A 93 -10.79 24.47 -11.45
N TYR A 94 -9.81 23.78 -10.88
CA TYR A 94 -8.58 23.34 -11.54
C TYR A 94 -8.68 21.88 -12.00
N VAL A 95 -9.52 21.08 -11.34
CA VAL A 95 -9.80 19.70 -11.74
C VAL A 95 -11.31 19.53 -11.87
N VAL A 96 -11.74 18.96 -12.98
CA VAL A 96 -13.15 18.67 -13.24
C VAL A 96 -13.30 17.18 -13.55
N ILE A 97 -14.16 16.50 -12.81
CA ILE A 97 -14.37 15.05 -12.88
C ILE A 97 -15.79 14.82 -13.43
N GLY A 98 -15.90 14.50 -14.71
CA GLY A 98 -17.16 14.11 -15.33
C GLY A 98 -17.57 12.71 -14.92
N ILE A 99 -18.83 12.55 -14.51
CA ILE A 99 -19.34 11.25 -14.05
C ILE A 99 -20.49 10.77 -14.93
N ALA A 100 -20.34 9.56 -15.45
CA ALA A 100 -21.39 8.76 -16.05
C ALA A 100 -21.80 7.69 -15.03
N ALA A 101 -22.99 7.82 -14.44
CA ALA A 101 -23.48 6.89 -13.42
C ALA A 101 -25.01 6.70 -13.53
N ARG A 102 -25.47 5.45 -13.43
CA ARG A 102 -26.91 5.12 -13.44
C ARG A 102 -27.59 5.34 -12.10
N SER A 103 -26.82 5.40 -11.01
CA SER A 103 -27.32 5.52 -9.63
C SER A 103 -26.48 6.52 -8.82
N ASP A 104 -26.57 6.47 -7.49
CA ASP A 104 -25.89 7.38 -6.56
C ASP A 104 -24.38 7.11 -6.42
N GLU A 105 -23.75 6.51 -7.43
CA GLU A 105 -22.31 6.19 -7.46
C GLU A 105 -21.43 7.45 -7.36
N HIS A 106 -21.93 8.62 -7.75
CA HIS A 106 -21.26 9.90 -7.50
C HIS A 106 -21.03 10.17 -6.00
N LEU A 107 -21.88 9.63 -5.11
CA LEU A 107 -21.67 9.73 -3.65
C LEU A 107 -20.49 8.88 -3.18
N ALA A 108 -20.22 7.74 -3.82
CA ALA A 108 -19.04 6.93 -3.50
C ALA A 108 -17.75 7.66 -3.88
N LEU A 109 -17.77 8.38 -5.00
CA LEU A 109 -16.66 9.25 -5.42
C LEU A 109 -16.47 10.43 -4.46
N LEU A 110 -17.56 11.07 -4.01
CA LEU A 110 -17.47 12.11 -2.98
C LEU A 110 -16.80 11.62 -1.70
N ARG A 111 -17.14 10.40 -1.24
CA ARG A 111 -16.50 9.78 -0.05
C ARG A 111 -15.00 9.55 -0.22
N GLN A 112 -14.52 9.34 -1.44
CA GLN A 112 -13.09 9.15 -1.70
C GLN A 112 -12.35 10.48 -1.82
N LEU A 113 -13.02 11.53 -2.27
CA LEU A 113 -12.45 12.87 -2.41
C LEU A 113 -12.46 13.68 -1.11
N THR A 114 -13.05 13.18 -0.01
CA THR A 114 -13.13 13.94 1.25
C THR A 114 -11.77 14.36 1.80
N HIS A 115 -10.71 13.59 1.54
CA HIS A 115 -9.35 13.97 1.97
C HIS A 115 -8.81 15.16 1.15
N VAL A 116 -9.03 15.15 -0.18
CA VAL A 116 -8.59 16.21 -1.09
C VAL A 116 -9.29 17.52 -0.78
N LEU A 117 -10.59 17.46 -0.48
CA LEU A 117 -11.42 18.63 -0.19
C LEU A 117 -11.10 19.30 1.15
N SER A 118 -10.21 18.71 1.95
CA SER A 118 -9.80 19.25 3.25
C SER A 118 -8.43 19.94 3.22
N ASP A 119 -7.72 19.91 2.08
CA ASP A 119 -6.34 20.39 1.96
C ASP A 119 -6.14 21.30 0.72
N ASP A 120 -6.04 22.61 0.97
CA ASP A 120 -5.86 23.61 -0.09
C ASP A 120 -4.50 23.52 -0.81
N SER A 121 -3.49 22.87 -0.20
CA SER A 121 -2.19 22.65 -0.84
C SER A 121 -2.28 21.63 -1.97
N VAL A 122 -3.17 20.64 -1.83
CA VAL A 122 -3.41 19.61 -2.86
C VAL A 122 -4.06 20.23 -4.11
N ALA A 123 -4.93 21.23 -3.94
CA ALA A 123 -5.54 21.95 -5.05
C ALA A 123 -4.50 22.60 -5.98
N GLN A 124 -3.47 23.23 -5.41
CA GLN A 124 -2.39 23.86 -6.16
C GLN A 124 -1.51 22.81 -6.85
N GLN A 125 -1.20 21.70 -6.18
CA GLN A 125 -0.43 20.60 -6.77
C GLN A 125 -1.16 19.98 -7.96
N MET A 126 -2.47 19.71 -7.82
CA MET A 126 -3.30 19.21 -8.91
C MET A 126 -3.38 20.18 -10.10
N ALA A 127 -3.31 21.49 -9.87
CA ALA A 127 -3.29 22.49 -10.94
C ALA A 127 -1.95 22.51 -11.71
N GLN A 128 -0.84 22.16 -11.05
CA GLN A 128 0.51 22.32 -11.59
C GLN A 128 1.13 21.02 -12.10
N THR A 129 0.64 19.85 -11.67
CA THR A 129 1.19 18.56 -12.10
C THR A 129 1.15 18.37 -13.61
N THR A 130 2.17 17.73 -14.15
CA THR A 130 2.27 17.35 -15.57
C THR A 130 2.20 15.83 -15.78
N SER A 131 1.81 15.06 -14.76
CA SER A 131 1.71 13.59 -14.80
C SER A 131 0.29 13.13 -14.49
N ALA A 132 -0.24 12.25 -15.34
CA ALA A 132 -1.57 11.67 -15.16
C ALA A 132 -1.58 10.72 -13.96
N GLU A 133 -0.48 10.00 -13.75
CA GLU A 133 -0.25 9.15 -12.58
C GLU A 133 -0.21 9.97 -11.29
N GLU A 134 0.53 11.09 -11.27
CA GLU A 134 0.58 11.98 -10.12
C GLU A 134 -0.79 12.59 -9.81
N LEU A 135 -1.52 13.06 -10.83
CA LEU A 135 -2.88 13.59 -10.65
C LEU A 135 -3.86 12.51 -10.15
N ARG A 136 -3.77 11.28 -10.69
CA ARG A 136 -4.53 10.12 -10.19
C ARG A 136 -4.24 9.91 -8.72
N SER A 137 -2.96 9.89 -8.38
CA SER A 137 -2.44 9.67 -7.04
C SER A 137 -3.00 10.69 -6.05
N LEU A 138 -2.89 11.98 -6.36
CA LEU A 138 -3.46 13.08 -5.58
C LEU A 138 -4.97 12.91 -5.37
N LEU A 139 -5.72 12.60 -6.44
CA LEU A 139 -7.18 12.40 -6.36
C LEU A 139 -7.58 11.17 -5.54
N MET A 140 -6.83 10.08 -5.64
CA MET A 140 -7.09 8.84 -4.92
C MET A 140 -6.57 8.87 -3.48
N GLY A 141 -5.82 9.90 -3.09
CA GLY A 141 -5.16 9.95 -1.78
C GLY A 141 -3.98 8.99 -1.67
N GLU A 142 -3.58 8.43 -2.80
CA GLU A 142 -2.30 7.78 -2.98
C GLU A 142 -1.30 8.94 -3.09
N ARG A 143 -0.78 9.51 -1.99
CA ARG A 143 0.29 10.51 -2.12
C ARG A 143 1.35 9.96 -3.10
N SER A 144 1.75 10.76 -4.09
CA SER A 144 2.89 10.44 -4.95
C SER A 144 4.13 10.49 -4.08
N VAL A 145 4.38 9.40 -3.36
CA VAL A 145 5.55 9.27 -2.52
C VAL A 145 6.70 8.93 -3.45
N ALA A 146 7.69 9.83 -3.55
CA ALA A 146 8.98 9.45 -4.07
C ALA A 146 9.45 8.22 -3.30
N ALA A 147 9.63 7.08 -3.99
CA ALA A 147 9.85 5.79 -3.36
C ALA A 147 10.89 5.86 -2.24
N PHE A 148 10.58 5.19 -1.12
CA PHE A 148 11.43 5.08 0.05
C PHE A 148 12.87 4.78 -0.35
N ARG A 149 13.79 5.66 0.04
CA ARG A 149 15.19 5.56 -0.34
C ARG A 149 16.00 4.87 0.75
N PHE A 150 16.30 3.60 0.53
CA PHE A 150 17.28 2.85 1.30
C PHE A 150 17.96 1.81 0.41
N ASP A 151 19.11 2.19 -0.14
CA ASP A 151 19.94 1.34 -0.99
C ASP A 151 21.37 1.26 -0.44
N ALA A 152 22.23 0.46 -1.08
CA ALA A 152 23.59 0.24 -0.60
C ALA A 152 24.43 1.53 -0.47
N THR A 153 24.08 2.60 -1.21
CA THR A 153 24.75 3.90 -1.09
C THR A 153 24.35 4.66 0.17
N MET A 154 23.27 4.26 0.83
CA MET A 154 22.80 4.81 2.10
C MET A 154 23.43 4.13 3.32
N VAL A 155 24.25 3.10 3.10
CA VAL A 155 24.85 2.30 4.17
C VAL A 155 26.36 2.49 4.21
N ALA A 156 26.89 2.68 5.42
CA ALA A 156 28.31 2.78 5.72
C ALA A 156 28.66 1.69 6.74
N ILE A 157 29.44 0.70 6.34
CA ILE A 157 29.90 -0.37 7.25
C ILE A 157 31.39 -0.26 7.51
N ASP A 158 31.82 -0.86 8.62
CA ASP A 158 33.21 -0.98 9.03
C ASP A 158 33.93 0.38 9.12
N ILE A 159 33.20 1.36 9.65
CA ILE A 159 33.68 2.73 9.80
C ILE A 159 34.59 2.83 11.02
N ALA A 160 35.72 3.52 10.89
CA ALA A 160 36.52 3.96 12.05
C ALA A 160 35.74 5.04 12.82
N ALA A 161 34.94 4.62 13.80
CA ALA A 161 34.11 5.49 14.62
C ALA A 161 34.11 5.00 16.08
N ASP A 162 34.22 5.93 17.00
CA ASP A 162 34.27 5.74 18.46
C ASP A 162 33.20 6.55 19.21
N SER A 163 32.29 7.20 18.47
CA SER A 163 31.21 7.99 19.04
C SER A 163 29.95 7.98 18.17
N LEU A 164 28.79 8.14 18.82
CA LEU A 164 27.50 8.27 18.12
C LEU A 164 27.48 9.50 17.19
N MET A 165 28.14 10.59 17.57
CA MET A 165 28.20 11.81 16.75
C MET A 165 28.83 11.54 15.38
N THR A 166 29.90 10.74 15.32
CA THR A 166 30.52 10.34 14.05
C THR A 166 29.55 9.53 13.18
N LEU A 167 28.81 8.58 13.77
CA LEU A 167 27.82 7.78 13.04
C LEU A 167 26.64 8.65 12.56
N GLN A 168 26.14 9.57 13.39
CA GLN A 168 25.08 10.52 13.05
C GLN A 168 25.49 11.43 11.89
N ALA A 169 26.70 11.98 11.93
CA ALA A 169 27.22 12.85 10.87
C ALA A 169 27.31 12.11 9.52
N ILE A 170 27.75 10.86 9.52
CA ILE A 170 27.82 10.02 8.31
C ILE A 170 26.41 9.79 7.74
N ASN A 171 25.47 9.36 8.57
CA ASN A 171 24.10 9.10 8.14
C ASN A 171 23.40 10.37 7.64
N ALA A 172 23.48 11.47 8.40
CA ALA A 172 22.90 12.75 8.03
C ALA A 172 23.49 13.28 6.70
N GLY A 173 24.81 13.13 6.51
CA GLY A 173 25.47 13.48 5.26
C GLY A 173 24.96 12.67 4.06
N ARG A 174 24.75 11.36 4.20
CA ARG A 174 24.18 10.51 3.13
C ARG A 174 22.74 10.88 2.81
N LEU A 175 21.90 11.09 3.83
CA LEU A 175 20.52 11.55 3.65
C LEU A 175 20.47 12.89 2.93
N GLN A 176 21.37 13.81 3.27
CA GLN A 176 21.46 15.12 2.63
C GLN A 176 21.94 15.01 1.17
N GLN A 177 22.95 14.19 0.89
CA GLN A 177 23.43 13.92 -0.48
C GLN A 177 22.35 13.27 -1.35
N ALA A 178 21.52 12.40 -0.76
CA ALA A 178 20.37 11.80 -1.42
C ALA A 178 19.20 12.79 -1.61
N GLY A 179 19.32 14.03 -1.16
CA GLY A 179 18.26 15.03 -1.22
C GLY A 179 17.02 14.69 -0.39
N ALA A 180 17.16 13.79 0.58
CA ALA A 180 16.05 13.36 1.44
C ALA A 180 15.81 14.31 2.61
N VAL A 181 16.82 15.11 2.97
CA VAL A 181 16.78 16.03 4.11
C VAL A 181 17.50 17.34 3.83
N ASN A 182 17.13 18.41 4.54
CA ASN A 182 17.76 19.72 4.45
C ASN A 182 18.75 19.99 5.61
N ALA A 183 19.32 21.19 5.67
CA ALA A 183 20.29 21.57 6.72
C ALA A 183 19.71 21.60 8.15
N GLU A 184 18.41 21.84 8.29
CA GLU A 184 17.72 21.85 9.59
C GLU A 184 17.66 20.43 10.18
N PHE A 185 17.31 19.43 9.37
CA PHE A 185 17.38 18.02 9.77
C PHE A 185 18.78 17.64 10.25
N VAL A 186 19.81 17.99 9.47
CA VAL A 186 21.21 17.66 9.79
C VAL A 186 21.61 18.27 11.13
N SER A 187 21.27 19.54 11.37
CA SER A 187 21.56 20.22 12.62
C SER A 187 20.83 19.60 13.81
N ASP A 188 19.54 19.25 13.66
CA ASP A 188 18.74 18.64 14.73
C ASP A 188 19.26 17.23 15.08
N VAL A 189 19.48 16.39 14.06
CA VAL A 189 19.96 15.01 14.27
C VAL A 189 21.32 14.98 14.96
N ILE A 190 22.27 15.86 14.59
CA ILE A 190 23.62 15.85 15.21
C ILE A 190 23.59 16.32 16.68
N THR A 191 22.64 17.16 17.06
CA THR A 191 22.57 17.74 18.41
C THR A 191 21.71 16.93 19.37
N ARG A 192 20.89 16.01 18.87
CA ARG A 192 20.05 15.12 19.69
C ARG A 192 20.73 13.79 19.94
N ALA A 193 20.54 13.25 21.15
CA ALA A 193 20.96 11.90 21.49
C ALA A 193 20.10 10.86 20.73
N PRO A 194 20.71 9.87 20.06
CA PRO A 194 19.98 8.75 19.48
C PRO A 194 19.25 7.92 20.55
N LEU A 195 18.17 7.27 20.15
CA LEU A 195 17.41 6.31 20.96
C LEU A 195 18.10 4.95 20.93
N ASN A 196 18.42 4.39 22.09
CA ASN A 196 18.86 3.01 22.21
C ASN A 196 17.65 2.06 22.09
N LEU A 197 17.69 1.13 21.13
CA LEU A 197 16.66 0.11 20.93
C LEU A 197 17.02 -1.25 21.56
N GLY A 198 18.21 -1.36 22.17
CA GLY A 198 18.77 -2.58 22.71
C GLY A 198 19.54 -3.40 21.67
N GLN A 199 20.23 -4.45 22.12
CA GLN A 199 20.98 -5.40 21.28
C GLN A 199 22.00 -4.72 20.35
N GLY A 200 22.58 -3.59 20.76
CA GLY A 200 23.54 -2.83 19.98
C GLY A 200 22.94 -1.96 18.87
N ILE A 201 21.61 -1.86 18.76
CA ILE A 201 20.93 -1.07 17.73
C ILE A 201 20.48 0.28 18.30
N TRP A 202 20.80 1.35 17.57
CA TRP A 202 20.41 2.71 17.88
C TRP A 202 19.64 3.33 16.72
N LEU A 203 18.73 4.24 17.04
CA LEU A 203 17.88 4.95 16.10
C LEU A 203 17.99 6.46 16.31
N SER A 204 18.12 7.22 15.23
CA SER A 204 18.00 8.68 15.26
C SER A 204 17.01 9.16 14.20
N ASP A 205 16.30 10.23 14.49
CA ASP A 205 15.34 10.84 13.58
C ASP A 205 15.22 12.35 13.86
N SER A 206 14.47 13.04 13.00
CA SER A 206 14.03 14.41 13.26
C SER A 206 12.64 14.64 12.67
N ALA A 207 11.85 15.47 13.36
CA ALA A 207 10.60 15.98 12.82
C ALA A 207 10.82 17.16 11.84
N LEU A 208 12.03 17.73 11.81
CA LEU A 208 12.37 18.92 11.04
C LEU A 208 13.13 18.54 9.77
N GLY A 209 12.92 19.30 8.70
CA GLY A 209 13.77 19.23 7.52
C GLY A 209 13.66 17.98 6.63
N ASN A 210 12.66 17.11 6.84
CA ASN A 210 12.37 15.97 5.98
C ASN A 210 11.87 16.44 4.60
N GLN A 211 12.52 16.01 3.51
CA GLN A 211 12.13 16.32 2.12
C GLN A 211 11.61 15.09 1.38
N ALA A 212 12.10 13.90 1.72
CA ALA A 212 11.62 12.61 1.21
C ALA A 212 11.83 11.51 2.26
N SER A 213 11.01 10.46 2.20
CA SER A 213 11.16 9.28 3.05
C SER A 213 12.40 8.49 2.66
N ALA A 214 13.34 8.36 3.60
CA ALA A 214 14.62 7.70 3.38
C ALA A 214 15.22 7.20 4.70
N ALA A 215 16.18 6.30 4.61
CA ALA A 215 16.99 5.89 5.76
C ALA A 215 18.48 5.87 5.40
N ALA A 216 19.33 5.93 6.41
CA ALA A 216 20.76 5.70 6.31
C ALA A 216 21.25 4.88 7.51
N ALA A 217 22.25 4.04 7.30
CA ALA A 217 22.78 3.17 8.35
C ALA A 217 24.31 3.27 8.43
N ALA A 218 24.84 3.36 9.66
CA ALA A 218 26.26 3.40 9.93
C ALA A 218 26.64 2.35 10.98
N ARG A 219 27.59 1.47 10.63
CA ARG A 219 28.16 0.43 11.50
C ARG A 219 29.64 0.72 11.77
N PRO A 220 30.09 0.83 13.03
CA PRO A 220 31.51 0.96 13.34
C PRO A 220 32.27 -0.35 13.08
N GLN A 221 33.57 -0.26 12.79
CA GLN A 221 34.44 -1.42 12.61
C GLN A 221 34.58 -2.25 13.89
N THR A 222 34.57 -1.58 15.04
CA THR A 222 34.57 -2.23 16.36
C THR A 222 33.42 -1.62 17.15
N PRO A 223 32.48 -2.43 17.66
CA PRO A 223 31.44 -1.93 18.56
C PRO A 223 32.07 -1.21 19.76
N PHE A 224 31.51 -0.08 20.15
CA PHE A 224 31.94 0.71 21.31
C PHE A 224 30.79 0.87 22.30
N GLU A 225 31.05 1.48 23.45
CA GLU A 225 30.04 1.70 24.49
C GLU A 225 29.79 3.19 24.70
N VAL A 226 28.53 3.53 24.95
CA VAL A 226 28.09 4.85 25.42
C VAL A 226 27.19 4.61 26.61
N ASP A 227 27.54 5.19 27.76
CA ASP A 227 26.78 5.05 29.02
C ASP A 227 26.51 3.59 29.45
N GLY A 228 27.44 2.68 29.14
CA GLY A 228 27.32 1.24 29.45
C GLY A 228 26.49 0.44 28.45
N GLU A 229 26.00 1.08 27.39
CA GLU A 229 25.22 0.45 26.33
C GLU A 229 26.06 0.28 25.07
N GLN A 230 25.96 -0.90 24.47
CA GLN A 230 26.72 -1.22 23.26
C GLN A 230 26.17 -0.46 22.05
N VAL A 231 27.08 0.05 21.21
CA VAL A 231 26.77 0.69 19.93
C VAL A 231 27.33 -0.20 18.81
N GLY A 232 26.45 -0.96 18.18
CA GLY A 232 26.76 -1.87 17.08
C GLY A 232 26.24 -1.37 15.74
N LEU A 233 25.13 -0.63 15.68
CA LEU A 233 24.58 -0.06 14.46
C LEU A 233 23.76 1.20 14.79
N LEU A 234 23.93 2.28 14.04
CA LEU A 234 23.05 3.43 14.08
C LEU A 234 22.24 3.52 12.78
N LEU A 235 20.92 3.49 12.91
CA LEU A 235 19.98 3.81 11.83
C LEU A 235 19.49 5.26 12.00
N THR A 236 19.50 6.03 10.92
CA THR A 236 18.90 7.37 10.88
C THR A 236 17.79 7.40 9.86
N VAL A 237 16.59 7.86 10.25
CA VAL A 237 15.40 7.83 9.40
C VAL A 237 14.88 9.24 9.17
N ALA A 238 14.58 9.54 7.89
CA ALA A 238 13.86 10.72 7.47
C ALA A 238 12.42 10.32 7.10
N MET A 239 11.44 10.93 7.76
CA MET A 239 10.02 10.58 7.64
C MET A 239 9.28 11.74 6.94
N ALA A 240 9.07 11.64 5.62
CA ALA A 240 8.17 12.55 4.90
C ALA A 240 6.73 12.01 4.84
N ASP A 241 6.57 10.70 5.00
CA ASP A 241 5.32 9.95 5.06
C ASP A 241 5.55 8.60 5.77
N ALA A 242 4.55 7.71 5.69
CA ALA A 242 4.53 6.42 6.36
C ALA A 242 5.41 5.33 5.70
N GLN A 243 6.06 5.57 4.57
CA GLN A 243 6.80 4.49 3.89
C GLN A 243 7.91 3.82 4.72
N PRO A 244 8.68 4.53 5.57
CA PRO A 244 9.69 3.87 6.40
C PRO A 244 9.10 2.98 7.51
N GLU A 245 7.79 3.01 7.76
CA GLU A 245 7.14 2.18 8.78
C GLU A 245 7.32 0.68 8.54
N GLY A 246 7.37 0.23 7.27
CA GLY A 246 7.61 -1.18 6.95
C GLY A 246 8.99 -1.66 7.43
N MET A 247 10.04 -0.88 7.14
CA MET A 247 11.40 -1.14 7.60
C MET A 247 11.48 -1.09 9.13
N LEU A 248 10.86 -0.09 9.76
CA LEU A 248 10.85 0.05 11.22
C LEU A 248 10.08 -1.08 11.91
N GLY A 249 8.96 -1.53 11.31
CA GLY A 249 8.20 -2.69 11.76
C GLY A 249 9.04 -3.96 11.71
N TYR A 250 9.77 -4.19 10.61
CA TYR A 250 10.68 -5.33 10.50
C TYR A 250 11.84 -5.25 11.50
N LEU A 251 12.43 -4.07 11.69
CA LEU A 251 13.44 -3.85 12.73
C LEU A 251 12.90 -4.20 14.13
N SER A 252 11.68 -3.76 14.44
CA SER A 252 10.99 -4.11 15.68
C SER A 252 10.82 -5.62 15.82
N SER A 253 10.40 -6.33 14.77
CA SER A 253 10.27 -7.80 14.77
C SER A 253 11.62 -8.49 15.04
N LEU A 254 12.71 -8.04 14.42
CA LEU A 254 14.05 -8.57 14.68
C LEU A 254 14.44 -8.40 16.16
N LEU A 255 14.18 -7.21 16.72
CA LEU A 255 14.52 -6.92 18.11
C LEU A 255 13.69 -7.78 19.07
N GLN A 256 12.38 -7.89 18.85
CA GLN A 256 11.51 -8.74 19.68
C GLN A 256 11.93 -10.22 19.66
N ASN A 257 12.43 -10.69 18.51
CA ASN A 257 12.90 -12.07 18.34
C ASN A 257 14.37 -12.29 18.74
N ASN A 258 15.06 -11.29 19.31
CA ASN A 258 16.49 -11.33 19.63
C ASN A 258 17.41 -11.67 18.43
N GLN A 259 17.05 -11.16 17.24
CA GLN A 259 17.72 -11.44 15.97
C GLN A 259 18.54 -10.25 15.43
N ALA A 260 18.77 -9.20 16.23
CA ALA A 260 19.54 -8.03 15.81
C ALA A 260 20.97 -8.37 15.35
N GLU A 261 21.53 -9.48 15.83
CA GLU A 261 22.86 -9.96 15.43
C GLU A 261 22.96 -10.17 13.90
N ARG A 262 21.86 -10.45 13.20
CA ARG A 262 21.81 -10.54 11.73
C ARG A 262 22.23 -9.23 11.07
N LEU A 263 21.77 -8.09 11.60
CA LEU A 263 22.13 -6.76 11.11
C LEU A 263 23.59 -6.44 11.45
N LEU A 264 24.00 -6.75 12.68
CA LEU A 264 25.36 -6.50 13.16
C LEU A 264 26.42 -7.30 12.40
N LYS A 265 26.08 -8.50 11.91
CA LYS A 265 26.98 -9.39 11.15
C LYS A 265 26.81 -9.31 9.62
N ALA A 266 26.02 -8.37 9.10
CA ALA A 266 25.87 -8.21 7.65
C ALA A 266 27.25 -8.07 6.96
N ALA A 267 27.48 -8.85 5.89
CA ALA A 267 28.80 -8.92 5.26
C ALA A 267 29.14 -7.64 4.47
N ASP A 268 28.12 -7.02 3.87
CA ASP A 268 28.25 -5.82 3.06
C ASP A 268 27.01 -4.91 3.20
N ALA A 269 27.10 -3.71 2.60
CA ALA A 269 26.02 -2.74 2.55
C ALA A 269 24.74 -3.30 1.91
N ALA A 270 24.89 -4.07 0.83
CA ALA A 270 23.75 -4.66 0.10
C ALA A 270 23.00 -5.69 0.96
N SER A 271 23.73 -6.50 1.72
CA SER A 271 23.17 -7.48 2.66
C SER A 271 22.42 -6.80 3.79
N LEU A 272 22.94 -5.69 4.34
CA LEU A 272 22.25 -4.91 5.37
C LEU A 272 20.96 -4.30 4.81
N VAL A 273 21.02 -3.73 3.61
CA VAL A 273 19.81 -3.24 2.92
C VAL A 273 18.82 -4.36 2.74
N ALA A 274 19.22 -5.48 2.14
CA ALA A 274 18.34 -6.63 1.94
C ALA A 274 17.72 -7.09 3.26
N LEU A 275 18.46 -7.14 4.36
CA LEU A 275 17.88 -7.52 5.65
C LEU A 275 16.78 -6.55 6.12
N LEU A 276 16.86 -5.26 5.81
CA LEU A 276 15.90 -4.24 6.29
C LEU A 276 14.82 -3.85 5.26
N THR A 277 15.01 -4.14 3.97
CA THR A 277 14.09 -3.79 2.87
C THR A 277 13.63 -4.94 2.02
N SER A 278 14.17 -6.14 2.23
CA SER A 278 13.46 -7.29 1.72
C SER A 278 12.10 -7.24 2.40
N ASP A 279 11.07 -7.07 1.57
CA ASP A 279 9.86 -7.88 1.67
C ASP A 279 10.35 -9.33 1.78
N VAL A 280 10.84 -9.70 2.96
CA VAL A 280 10.58 -11.03 3.45
C VAL A 280 9.07 -11.00 3.58
N ALA A 281 8.39 -11.30 2.46
CA ALA A 281 7.15 -12.03 2.50
C ALA A 281 7.44 -13.08 3.56
N GLU A 282 6.88 -12.85 4.74
CA GLU A 282 7.34 -13.48 5.96
C GLU A 282 7.45 -14.98 5.68
N GLU A 283 8.66 -15.52 5.62
CA GLU A 283 8.85 -16.96 5.82
C GLU A 283 8.39 -17.33 7.25
N ASP A 284 8.08 -16.33 8.09
CA ASP A 284 7.44 -16.45 9.40
C ASP A 284 5.90 -16.30 9.40
N SER A 285 5.22 -15.89 8.32
CA SER A 285 3.75 -15.98 8.24
C SER A 285 3.25 -17.01 7.26
N VAL A 286 4.10 -17.42 6.30
CA VAL A 286 3.82 -18.55 5.40
C VAL A 286 4.37 -19.85 5.98
N VAL A 287 3.63 -20.47 6.90
CA VAL A 287 3.97 -21.80 7.40
C VAL A 287 3.32 -22.88 6.54
N SER A 288 3.99 -24.04 6.43
CA SER A 288 3.41 -25.21 5.77
C SER A 288 3.59 -26.47 6.58
N ALA A 289 2.60 -27.36 6.50
CA ALA A 289 2.63 -28.67 7.15
C ALA A 289 2.06 -29.73 6.21
N GLU A 290 2.56 -30.96 6.34
CA GLU A 290 2.11 -32.10 5.56
C GLU A 290 1.40 -33.11 6.44
N PHE A 291 0.25 -33.59 5.98
CA PHE A 291 -0.56 -34.59 6.67
C PHE A 291 -0.94 -35.73 5.73
N VAL A 292 -0.92 -36.96 6.24
CA VAL A 292 -1.40 -38.14 5.52
C VAL A 292 -2.87 -38.36 5.87
N LEU A 293 -3.73 -38.39 4.85
CA LEU A 293 -5.16 -38.61 5.06
C LEU A 293 -5.45 -40.08 5.39
N ARG A 294 -6.17 -40.33 6.49
CA ARG A 294 -6.47 -41.70 6.96
C ARG A 294 -7.90 -42.16 6.69
N ASN A 295 -8.83 -41.23 6.44
CA ASN A 295 -10.23 -41.53 6.11
C ASN A 295 -10.36 -42.55 4.98
N GLU A 296 -11.11 -43.63 5.22
CA GLU A 296 -11.29 -44.76 4.28
C GLU A 296 -11.73 -44.32 2.88
N HIS A 297 -12.64 -43.35 2.82
CA HIS A 297 -13.22 -42.87 1.55
C HIS A 297 -12.56 -41.57 1.03
N GLY A 298 -11.48 -41.09 1.65
CA GLY A 298 -10.82 -39.85 1.26
C GLY A 298 -11.58 -38.58 1.65
N LEU A 299 -11.26 -37.43 1.01
CA LEU A 299 -11.92 -36.14 1.28
C LEU A 299 -13.17 -35.95 0.41
N HIS A 300 -14.26 -36.64 0.76
CA HIS A 300 -15.59 -36.36 0.21
C HIS A 300 -16.33 -35.29 1.03
N ALA A 301 -17.61 -35.05 0.70
CA ALA A 301 -18.40 -33.95 1.26
C ALA A 301 -18.40 -33.89 2.80
N ARG A 302 -18.42 -35.02 3.51
CA ARG A 302 -18.52 -35.08 4.98
C ARG A 302 -17.20 -34.70 5.69
N PRO A 303 -16.07 -35.41 5.50
CA PRO A 303 -14.79 -35.02 6.11
C PRO A 303 -14.28 -33.69 5.52
N GLY A 304 -14.59 -33.40 4.25
CA GLY A 304 -14.28 -32.12 3.61
C GLY A 304 -15.01 -30.94 4.26
N THR A 305 -16.27 -31.10 4.69
CA THR A 305 -17.01 -30.04 5.39
C THR A 305 -16.38 -29.74 6.74
N LEU A 306 -15.98 -30.76 7.50
CA LEU A 306 -15.35 -30.55 8.80
C LEU A 306 -14.00 -29.85 8.65
N LEU A 307 -13.18 -30.29 7.69
CA LEU A 307 -11.90 -29.66 7.37
C LEU A 307 -12.07 -28.18 7.01
N VAL A 308 -12.99 -27.87 6.09
CA VAL A 308 -13.29 -26.49 5.67
C VAL A 308 -13.80 -25.65 6.84
N ASN A 309 -14.64 -26.20 7.71
CA ASN A 309 -15.15 -25.51 8.89
C ASN A 309 -14.06 -25.25 9.92
N THR A 310 -13.08 -26.15 10.08
CA THR A 310 -11.90 -25.91 10.90
C THR A 310 -11.08 -24.75 10.33
N ILE A 311 -10.81 -24.75 9.02
CA ILE A 311 -10.05 -23.70 8.33
C ILE A 311 -10.73 -22.32 8.44
N LYS A 312 -12.07 -22.27 8.38
CA LYS A 312 -12.84 -21.01 8.48
C LYS A 312 -12.80 -20.31 9.83
N LYS A 313 -12.28 -20.96 10.88
CA LYS A 313 -12.11 -20.35 12.21
C LYS A 313 -10.94 -19.36 12.29
N PHE A 314 -10.06 -19.40 11.30
CA PHE A 314 -8.83 -18.62 11.24
C PHE A 314 -8.93 -17.51 10.20
N GLU A 315 -8.19 -16.42 10.40
CA GLU A 315 -8.09 -15.28 9.49
C GLU A 315 -7.08 -15.55 8.35
N SER A 316 -6.05 -16.37 8.60
CA SER A 316 -5.01 -16.74 7.63
C SER A 316 -5.54 -17.23 6.28
N GLN A 317 -4.88 -16.84 5.20
CA GLN A 317 -5.11 -17.42 3.87
C GLN A 317 -4.54 -18.83 3.82
N ILE A 318 -5.40 -19.84 3.68
CA ILE A 318 -4.99 -21.24 3.73
C ILE A 318 -5.30 -21.94 2.41
N THR A 319 -4.28 -22.57 1.84
CA THR A 319 -4.37 -23.42 0.65
C THR A 319 -4.05 -24.86 1.00
N VAL A 320 -4.62 -25.79 0.23
CA VAL A 320 -4.37 -27.23 0.34
C VAL A 320 -3.97 -27.80 -1.01
N THR A 321 -2.95 -28.64 -1.01
CA THR A 321 -2.40 -29.27 -2.21
C THR A 321 -2.32 -30.77 -2.00
N ASN A 322 -2.86 -31.55 -2.94
CA ASN A 322 -2.71 -33.01 -2.97
C ASN A 322 -1.38 -33.38 -3.65
N LEU A 323 -0.38 -33.77 -2.85
CA LEU A 323 0.98 -34.08 -3.32
C LEU A 323 1.04 -35.39 -4.12
N ASP A 324 0.07 -36.28 -3.90
CA ASP A 324 -0.08 -37.52 -4.65
C ASP A 324 -1.18 -37.40 -5.74
N GLY A 325 -1.58 -36.18 -6.08
CA GLY A 325 -2.59 -35.84 -7.07
C GLY A 325 -2.06 -34.92 -8.18
N SER A 326 -2.86 -33.93 -8.59
CA SER A 326 -2.48 -32.96 -9.63
C SER A 326 -1.41 -31.95 -9.20
N GLY A 327 -1.11 -31.86 -7.89
CA GLY A 327 -0.19 -30.86 -7.34
C GLY A 327 -0.67 -29.41 -7.42
N VAL A 328 -1.90 -29.16 -7.90
CA VAL A 328 -2.47 -27.81 -8.01
C VAL A 328 -3.05 -27.39 -6.65
N PRO A 329 -2.64 -26.24 -6.08
CA PRO A 329 -3.22 -25.72 -4.84
C PRO A 329 -4.69 -25.36 -5.00
N ALA A 330 -5.50 -25.72 -4.00
CA ALA A 330 -6.89 -25.33 -3.87
C ALA A 330 -7.09 -24.40 -2.66
N ASN A 331 -8.06 -23.50 -2.75
CA ASN A 331 -8.48 -22.67 -1.61
C ASN A 331 -9.10 -23.57 -0.53
N GLY A 332 -8.47 -23.63 0.65
CA GLY A 332 -8.87 -24.50 1.76
C GLY A 332 -10.24 -24.15 2.37
N ARG A 333 -10.77 -22.95 2.12
CA ARG A 333 -12.11 -22.52 2.59
C ARG A 333 -13.24 -22.94 1.65
N SER A 334 -12.94 -23.47 0.47
CA SER A 334 -13.93 -23.87 -0.52
C SER A 334 -14.10 -25.38 -0.56
N LEU A 335 -15.21 -25.88 -0.01
CA LEU A 335 -15.55 -27.31 -0.04
C LEU A 335 -15.49 -27.90 -1.46
N MET A 336 -16.03 -27.18 -2.44
CA MET A 336 -16.02 -27.63 -3.84
C MET A 336 -14.60 -27.80 -4.37
N LYS A 337 -13.68 -26.86 -4.05
CA LYS A 337 -12.28 -26.93 -4.49
C LYS A 337 -11.50 -28.02 -3.75
N VAL A 338 -11.76 -28.21 -2.45
CA VAL A 338 -11.12 -29.25 -1.63
C VAL A 338 -11.52 -30.65 -2.11
N VAL A 339 -12.80 -30.90 -2.36
CA VAL A 339 -13.28 -32.21 -2.87
C VAL A 339 -12.76 -32.47 -4.29
N ALA A 340 -12.64 -31.42 -5.12
CA ALA A 340 -12.11 -31.53 -6.48
C ALA A 340 -10.63 -31.94 -6.54
N LEU A 341 -9.88 -31.89 -5.42
CA LEU A 341 -8.52 -32.40 -5.35
C LEU A 341 -8.41 -33.93 -5.47
N GLY A 342 -9.54 -34.65 -5.39
CA GLY A 342 -9.58 -36.10 -5.59
C GLY A 342 -8.75 -36.89 -4.58
N VAL A 343 -8.69 -36.43 -3.34
CA VAL A 343 -7.83 -36.99 -2.28
C VAL A 343 -8.40 -38.33 -1.80
N LYS A 344 -7.56 -39.36 -1.80
CA LYS A 344 -7.89 -40.72 -1.32
C LYS A 344 -7.14 -41.04 -0.03
N LYS A 345 -7.53 -42.13 0.64
CA LYS A 345 -6.79 -42.68 1.78
C LYS A 345 -5.30 -42.87 1.45
N GLY A 346 -4.43 -42.44 2.35
CA GLY A 346 -2.98 -42.53 2.22
C GLY A 346 -2.34 -41.39 1.42
N HIS A 347 -3.11 -40.51 0.79
CA HIS A 347 -2.56 -39.34 0.11
C HIS A 347 -1.97 -38.35 1.12
N ARG A 348 -0.88 -37.69 0.72
CA ARG A 348 -0.23 -36.60 1.42
C ARG A 348 -0.81 -35.27 0.95
N LEU A 349 -1.22 -34.47 1.93
CA LEU A 349 -1.73 -33.13 1.74
C LEU A 349 -0.76 -32.13 2.32
N ARG A 350 -0.37 -31.13 1.54
CA ARG A 350 0.35 -29.96 2.04
C ARG A 350 -0.65 -28.83 2.27
N PHE A 351 -0.65 -28.29 3.48
CA PHE A 351 -1.35 -27.07 3.81
C PHE A 351 -0.34 -25.94 3.90
N THR A 352 -0.65 -24.81 3.28
CA THR A 352 0.16 -23.59 3.35
C THR A 352 -0.76 -22.50 3.86
N ALA A 353 -0.41 -21.93 5.02
CA ALA A 353 -1.15 -20.89 5.70
C ALA A 353 -0.33 -19.61 5.70
N ASN A 354 -0.93 -18.47 5.32
CA ASN A 354 -0.35 -17.14 5.37
C ASN A 354 -1.20 -16.24 6.27
N GLY A 355 -0.64 -15.75 7.37
CA GLY A 355 -1.29 -14.80 8.27
C GLY A 355 -0.84 -14.91 9.73
N SER A 356 -1.34 -14.01 10.57
CA SER A 356 -0.95 -13.89 11.99
C SER A 356 -1.31 -15.11 12.84
N ASP A 357 -2.32 -15.90 12.44
CA ASP A 357 -2.77 -17.13 13.11
C ASP A 357 -2.37 -18.42 12.36
N ALA A 358 -1.41 -18.36 11.43
CA ALA A 358 -1.08 -19.45 10.51
C ALA A 358 -0.57 -20.72 11.22
N ALA A 359 0.28 -20.59 12.24
CA ALA A 359 0.79 -21.73 13.01
C ALA A 359 -0.33 -22.46 13.78
N GLN A 360 -1.22 -21.69 14.42
CA GLN A 360 -2.39 -22.21 15.15
C GLN A 360 -3.37 -22.90 14.20
N ALA A 361 -3.55 -22.34 12.99
CA ALA A 361 -4.37 -22.95 11.96
C ALA A 361 -3.83 -24.32 11.53
N LEU A 362 -2.52 -24.45 11.30
CA LEU A 362 -1.91 -25.73 10.92
C LEU A 362 -2.00 -26.77 12.03
N GLU A 363 -1.83 -26.39 13.29
CA GLU A 363 -1.99 -27.28 14.44
C GLU A 363 -3.42 -27.81 14.52
N ALA A 364 -4.43 -26.93 14.42
CA ALA A 364 -5.84 -27.31 14.46
C ALA A 364 -6.26 -28.18 13.26
N ILE A 365 -5.72 -27.89 12.06
CA ILE A 365 -5.93 -28.72 10.87
C ILE A 365 -5.32 -30.11 11.09
N GLY A 366 -4.10 -30.19 11.60
CA GLY A 366 -3.43 -31.45 11.91
C GLY A 366 -4.21 -32.29 12.92
N GLN A 367 -4.70 -31.65 13.99
CA GLN A 367 -5.56 -32.31 14.97
C GLN A 367 -6.86 -32.83 14.34
N ALA A 368 -7.55 -32.01 13.54
CA ALA A 368 -8.80 -32.43 12.89
C ALA A 368 -8.60 -33.62 11.93
N ILE A 369 -7.47 -33.67 11.22
CA ILE A 369 -7.09 -34.80 10.37
C ILE A 369 -6.78 -36.04 11.22
N ASN A 370 -6.03 -35.89 12.32
CA ASN A 370 -5.70 -36.98 13.23
C ASN A 370 -6.93 -37.54 13.97
N ASP A 371 -7.94 -36.71 14.23
CA ASP A 371 -9.23 -37.10 14.80
C ASP A 371 -10.17 -37.76 13.77
N GLY A 372 -9.70 -37.95 12.53
CA GLY A 372 -10.42 -38.64 11.46
C GLY A 372 -11.54 -37.83 10.82
N LEU A 373 -11.51 -36.50 10.95
CA LEU A 373 -12.46 -35.57 10.33
C LEU A 373 -13.96 -35.92 10.53
N GLY A 374 -14.31 -36.46 11.71
CA GLY A 374 -15.69 -36.81 12.06
C GLY A 374 -16.16 -38.19 11.56
N GLU A 375 -15.22 -39.01 11.08
CA GLU A 375 -15.47 -40.40 10.67
C GLU A 375 -14.70 -41.43 11.51
N GLY A 376 -13.86 -40.99 12.45
CA GLY A 376 -12.92 -41.85 13.18
C GLY A 376 -11.60 -42.03 12.42
N ALA A 377 -10.49 -42.14 13.14
CA ALA A 377 -9.13 -42.19 12.59
C ALA A 377 -8.75 -43.54 11.98
#